data_AF-A0A811KA35-F1
#
_entry.id   AF-A0A811KA35-F1
#
_cell.length_a   1.000
_cell.length_b   1.000
_cell.length_c   1.000
_cell.angle_alpha   90.00
_cell.angle_beta   90.00
_cell.angle_gamma   90.00
#
_symmetry.space_group_name_H-M   'P 1'
#
loop_
_entity.id
_entity.type
_entity.pdbx_description
1 polymer ?
#
loop_
_entity_poly.entity_id
_entity_poly.type
_entity_poly.pdbx_seq_one_letter_code
_entity_poly.pdbx_strand_id
1 'polypeptide(L)'
;MARPLLDEQVHYNEGRPIADPSGDGDGKTGDDDDGDSISSDEEAEGIRESKHEFFSRHLHNMIHFLVEDWFISAMLGFITAILSIAVDMSYEYLNHYKVIVYDQAMKVDHIVGFTAWVMYIVAFVGLGAIVCKYISKHAIGSGIPEVKVIMNGFMLQNYLTFRTLVAKVAGLVLTLGSGLPVGKEGPFVHMGAIVATLLAKATRPFQQSAFYSNEGRDVEILSSGCAVGIACTFSAPAGAVLYGIESTHKYFAVKSYWRSFFATTCSALLFRFVNYAIIPKDIAGAITAYYQTSFPNEVFVVEEIPIFAFIGILSGLLGAVFLILHGWISKFIRKNRIFLKVFGKDGFAFTIFMAFVVGIITFPAGMDG
;
A
#
# COMPACT_ATOMS: atom_id res chain seq x y z
N MET A 1 -9.69 -27.07 2.48
CA MET A 1 -10.93 -27.85 2.72
C MET A 1 -11.90 -26.88 3.34
N ALA A 2 -12.74 -26.27 2.51
CA ALA A 2 -13.69 -25.25 2.92
C ALA A 2 -14.93 -25.92 3.54
N ARG A 3 -15.46 -25.35 4.62
CA ARG A 3 -16.84 -25.57 5.07
C ARG A 3 -17.53 -24.20 5.13
N PRO A 4 -18.78 -24.09 4.65
CA PRO A 4 -19.58 -22.87 4.71
C PRO A 4 -20.33 -22.80 6.05
N LEU A 5 -20.52 -21.60 6.58
CA LEU A 5 -21.51 -21.29 7.61
C LEU A 5 -22.35 -20.13 7.07
N LEU A 6 -23.50 -20.50 6.49
CA LEU A 6 -24.67 -19.65 6.37
C LEU A 6 -25.61 -20.11 7.48
N ASP A 7 -26.00 -19.19 8.36
CA ASP A 7 -27.37 -19.03 8.88
C ASP A 7 -27.35 -18.00 10.01
N GLU A 8 -27.64 -16.75 9.66
CA GLU A 8 -28.44 -15.88 10.53
C GLU A 8 -29.11 -14.81 9.64
N GLN A 9 -30.35 -15.10 9.27
CA GLN A 9 -31.34 -14.18 8.70
C GLN A 9 -32.05 -13.42 9.83
N VAL A 10 -32.89 -12.43 9.44
CA VAL A 10 -33.89 -11.67 10.22
C VAL A 10 -33.41 -10.24 10.58
N HIS A 11 -33.98 -9.11 10.16
CA HIS A 11 -35.23 -8.72 9.49
C HIS A 11 -34.99 -7.42 8.69
N TYR A 12 -35.44 -7.33 7.43
CA TYR A 12 -35.68 -6.06 6.73
C TYR A 12 -37.19 -5.79 6.72
N ASN A 13 -37.59 -4.59 7.14
CA ASN A 13 -38.98 -4.16 7.27
C ASN A 13 -39.43 -3.54 5.93
N GLU A 14 -40.19 -4.30 5.13
CA GLU A 14 -40.91 -3.79 3.95
C GLU A 14 -42.30 -3.29 4.38
N GLY A 15 -42.64 -2.04 4.06
CA GLY A 15 -43.98 -1.53 4.31
C GLY A 15 -44.15 -0.05 4.03
N ARG A 16 -44.26 0.35 2.75
CA ARG A 16 -45.10 1.48 2.33
C ARG A 16 -45.69 1.19 0.95
N PRO A 17 -47.03 1.19 0.78
CA PRO A 17 -47.63 1.01 -0.53
C PRO A 17 -47.62 2.33 -1.33
N ILE A 18 -47.45 2.16 -2.64
CA ILE A 18 -47.55 3.19 -3.69
C ILE A 18 -49.04 3.42 -3.96
N ALA A 19 -49.51 4.66 -3.87
CA ALA A 19 -50.87 5.05 -4.23
C ALA A 19 -50.91 5.50 -5.70
N ASP A 20 -51.81 4.89 -6.47
CA ASP A 20 -52.14 5.26 -7.86
C ASP A 20 -53.51 5.98 -7.87
N PRO A 21 -53.77 6.95 -8.77
CA PRO A 21 -54.95 7.81 -8.72
C PRO A 21 -56.07 7.38 -9.69
N SER A 22 -57.28 7.18 -9.17
CA SER A 22 -58.59 7.15 -9.87
C SER A 22 -59.62 6.65 -8.85
N GLY A 23 -60.86 7.10 -8.71
CA GLY A 23 -61.75 8.03 -9.40
C GLY A 23 -63.17 7.64 -8.96
N ASP A 24 -64.02 8.65 -8.70
CA ASP A 24 -65.49 8.63 -8.54
C ASP A 24 -66.17 8.03 -7.29
N GLY A 25 -67.08 8.85 -6.71
CA GLY A 25 -68.40 8.36 -6.29
C GLY A 25 -68.98 8.76 -4.92
N ASP A 26 -69.55 9.96 -4.86
CA ASP A 26 -70.90 10.28 -4.31
C ASP A 26 -71.18 10.41 -2.79
N GLY A 27 -71.61 11.63 -2.39
CA GLY A 27 -72.92 11.86 -1.73
C GLY A 27 -73.07 12.03 -0.21
N LYS A 28 -73.13 13.31 0.25
CA LYS A 28 -74.02 13.90 1.33
C LYS A 28 -73.88 13.37 2.78
N THR A 29 -74.09 14.10 3.89
CA THR A 29 -74.53 15.45 4.32
C THR A 29 -74.32 15.48 5.84
N GLY A 30 -74.01 16.63 6.44
CA GLY A 30 -74.17 16.83 7.89
C GLY A 30 -73.31 17.98 8.43
N ASP A 31 -73.95 19.13 8.63
CA ASP A 31 -73.44 20.27 9.39
C ASP A 31 -73.01 19.85 10.79
N ASP A 32 -71.91 20.43 11.29
CA ASP A 32 -71.88 21.07 12.61
C ASP A 32 -70.71 22.06 12.66
N ASP A 33 -71.09 23.25 13.13
CA ASP A 33 -70.36 24.49 13.35
C ASP A 33 -69.30 24.31 14.44
N ASP A 34 -68.10 24.84 14.23
CA ASP A 34 -67.31 25.53 15.27
C ASP A 34 -66.03 26.09 14.65
N GLY A 35 -65.95 27.42 14.62
CA GLY A 35 -64.83 28.16 14.10
C GLY A 35 -63.60 28.03 14.99
N ASP A 36 -62.48 27.71 14.37
CA ASP A 36 -61.16 28.12 14.83
C ASP A 36 -60.40 28.71 13.63
N SER A 37 -60.44 30.03 13.54
CA SER A 37 -59.55 30.81 12.69
C SER A 37 -58.12 30.69 13.23
N ILE A 38 -57.43 29.62 12.88
CA ILE A 38 -55.98 29.49 13.08
C ILE A 38 -55.29 30.02 11.82
N SER A 39 -54.57 31.10 12.04
CA SER A 39 -53.71 31.85 11.14
C SER A 39 -53.08 31.02 10.02
N SER A 40 -53.42 31.40 8.79
CA SER A 40 -52.80 31.01 7.54
C SER A 40 -51.36 31.58 7.36
N ASP A 41 -50.55 31.54 8.42
CA ASP A 41 -49.19 32.10 8.44
C ASP A 41 -48.10 31.15 8.98
N GLU A 42 -48.43 29.94 9.46
CA GLU A 42 -47.43 29.04 10.08
C GLU A 42 -46.93 27.87 9.20
N GLU A 43 -47.42 27.69 7.97
CA GLU A 43 -46.97 26.60 7.08
C GLU A 43 -46.07 27.03 5.91
N ALA A 44 -45.47 28.23 6.00
CA ALA A 44 -44.60 28.80 4.97
C ALA A 44 -43.19 29.17 5.42
N GLU A 45 -42.67 28.60 6.53
CA GLU A 45 -41.23 28.60 6.81
C GLU A 45 -40.50 27.46 6.07
N GLY A 46 -40.82 27.27 4.80
CA GLY A 46 -39.90 26.65 3.86
C GLY A 46 -38.78 27.66 3.61
N ILE A 47 -37.62 27.46 4.24
CA ILE A 47 -36.40 28.27 4.07
C ILE A 47 -36.21 28.58 2.57
N ARG A 48 -36.58 29.79 2.13
CA ARG A 48 -36.19 30.31 0.82
C ARG A 48 -34.71 30.65 0.92
N GLU A 49 -33.84 29.64 0.88
CA GLU A 49 -32.41 29.86 0.73
C GLU A 49 -32.22 30.72 -0.51
N SER A 50 -31.64 31.92 -0.32
CA SER A 50 -31.27 32.77 -1.43
C SER A 50 -30.30 31.97 -2.32
N LYS A 51 -30.47 32.00 -3.65
CA LYS A 51 -29.53 31.34 -4.58
C LYS A 51 -28.07 31.70 -4.27
N HIS A 52 -27.84 32.90 -3.72
CA HIS A 52 -26.54 33.38 -3.28
C HIS A 52 -26.02 32.68 -2.01
N GLU A 53 -26.88 32.41 -1.03
CA GLU A 53 -26.51 31.66 0.18
C GLU A 53 -26.29 30.17 -0.11
N PHE A 54 -27.12 29.58 -0.97
CA PHE A 54 -26.90 28.22 -1.47
C PHE A 54 -25.56 28.11 -2.22
N PHE A 55 -25.29 29.02 -3.17
CA PHE A 55 -24.06 29.03 -3.94
C PHE A 55 -22.83 29.33 -3.06
N SER A 56 -22.94 30.26 -2.10
CA SER A 56 -21.86 30.57 -1.16
C SER A 56 -21.54 29.40 -0.24
N ARG A 57 -22.54 28.70 0.31
CA ARG A 57 -22.34 27.44 1.05
C ARG A 57 -21.73 26.35 0.18
N HIS A 58 -22.20 26.21 -1.06
CA HIS A 58 -21.68 25.20 -1.98
C HIS A 58 -20.22 25.49 -2.35
N LEU A 59 -19.88 26.74 -2.63
CA LEU A 59 -18.53 27.19 -2.93
C LEU A 59 -17.60 27.03 -1.72
N HIS A 60 -18.05 27.40 -0.53
CA HIS A 60 -17.30 27.22 0.71
C HIS A 60 -17.02 25.73 0.98
N ASN A 61 -18.04 24.88 0.81
CA ASN A 61 -17.90 23.43 0.93
C ASN A 61 -16.98 22.85 -0.14
N MET A 62 -17.04 23.34 -1.39
CA MET A 62 -16.13 22.92 -2.46
C MET A 62 -14.68 23.33 -2.20
N ILE A 63 -14.45 24.55 -1.72
CA ILE A 63 -13.12 25.05 -1.38
C ILE A 63 -12.55 24.24 -0.20
N HIS A 64 -13.35 24.03 0.86
CA HIS A 64 -12.93 23.22 2.00
C HIS A 64 -12.62 21.78 1.56
N PHE A 65 -13.50 21.17 0.76
CA PHE A 65 -13.32 19.84 0.20
C PHE A 65 -12.02 19.72 -0.60
N LEU A 66 -11.75 20.69 -1.48
CA LEU A 66 -10.52 20.70 -2.26
C LEU A 66 -9.31 20.86 -1.34
N VAL A 67 -9.25 21.92 -0.55
CA VAL A 67 -8.08 22.24 0.28
C VAL A 67 -7.75 21.09 1.22
N GLU A 68 -8.75 20.49 1.87
CA GLU A 68 -8.55 19.39 2.80
C GLU A 68 -8.05 18.11 2.10
N ASP A 69 -8.62 17.77 0.94
CA ASP A 69 -8.25 16.57 0.18
C ASP A 69 -6.85 16.62 -0.42
N TRP A 70 -6.48 17.77 -0.99
CA TRP A 70 -5.15 17.99 -1.52
C TRP A 70 -4.13 18.06 -0.38
N PHE A 71 -4.49 18.64 0.76
CA PHE A 71 -3.64 18.68 1.95
C PHE A 71 -3.38 17.28 2.52
N ILE A 72 -4.42 16.43 2.68
CA ILE A 72 -4.28 15.03 3.11
C ILE A 72 -3.37 14.27 2.13
N SER A 73 -3.55 14.50 0.82
CA SER A 73 -2.73 13.86 -0.22
C SER A 73 -1.26 14.28 -0.15
N ALA A 74 -0.97 15.57 0.12
CA ALA A 74 0.39 16.04 0.36
C ALA A 74 1.00 15.41 1.62
N MET A 75 0.27 15.43 2.75
CA MET A 75 0.72 14.83 4.01
C MET A 75 1.04 13.35 3.87
N LEU A 76 0.19 12.59 3.16
CA LEU A 76 0.44 11.19 2.83
C LEU A 76 1.77 11.00 2.09
N GLY A 77 2.04 11.86 1.09
CA GLY A 77 3.30 11.88 0.35
C GLY A 77 4.50 12.13 1.26
N PHE A 78 4.45 13.19 2.08
CA PHE A 78 5.54 13.54 3.00
C PHE A 78 5.82 12.47 4.05
N ILE A 79 4.80 11.98 4.74
CA ILE A 79 4.95 10.98 5.81
C ILE A 79 5.55 9.68 5.25
N THR A 80 5.05 9.21 4.10
CA THR A 80 5.52 7.97 3.49
C THR A 80 6.94 8.12 2.91
N ALA A 81 7.31 9.31 2.43
CA ALA A 81 8.67 9.60 1.98
C ALA A 81 9.68 9.63 3.14
N ILE A 82 9.34 10.27 4.26
CA ILE A 82 10.18 10.25 5.48
C ILE A 82 10.37 8.81 5.96
N LEU A 83 9.30 8.02 5.97
CA LEU A 83 9.37 6.60 6.31
C LEU A 83 10.32 5.84 5.38
N SER A 84 10.26 6.09 4.06
CA SER A 84 11.14 5.46 3.09
C SER A 84 12.60 5.79 3.31
N ILE A 85 12.91 7.08 3.50
CA ILE A 85 14.28 7.54 3.75
C ILE A 85 14.83 6.90 5.03
N ALA A 86 14.03 6.84 6.10
CA ALA A 86 14.44 6.21 7.34
C ALA A 86 14.76 4.72 7.16
N VAL A 87 13.94 3.98 6.42
CA VAL A 87 14.19 2.56 6.09
C VAL A 87 15.45 2.41 5.24
N ASP A 88 15.61 3.26 4.22
CA ASP A 88 16.72 3.21 3.27
C ASP A 88 18.06 3.44 3.99
N MET A 89 18.15 4.50 4.80
CA MET A 89 19.32 4.79 5.63
C MET A 89 19.60 3.67 6.65
N SER A 90 18.56 3.08 7.23
CA SER A 90 18.74 2.04 8.25
C SER A 90 19.33 0.75 7.66
N TYR A 91 18.81 0.27 6.52
CA TYR A 91 19.35 -0.96 5.94
C TYR A 91 20.72 -0.75 5.29
N GLU A 92 21.00 0.43 4.72
CA GLU A 92 22.29 0.75 4.13
C GLU A 92 23.39 0.75 5.19
N TYR A 93 23.12 1.35 6.36
CA TYR A 93 24.03 1.30 7.51
C TYR A 93 24.29 -0.14 7.99
N LEU A 94 23.26 -0.97 8.07
CA LEU A 94 23.42 -2.39 8.44
C LEU A 94 24.27 -3.16 7.42
N ASN A 95 24.01 -2.96 6.13
CA ASN A 95 24.77 -3.63 5.08
C ASN A 95 26.24 -3.18 5.07
N HIS A 96 26.52 -1.89 5.29
CA HIS A 96 27.89 -1.39 5.45
C HIS A 96 28.58 -2.01 6.68
N TYR A 97 27.87 -2.12 7.80
CA TYR A 97 28.37 -2.78 9.00
C TYR A 97 28.70 -4.26 8.76
N LYS A 98 27.87 -4.99 8.00
CA LYS A 98 28.15 -6.37 7.59
C LYS A 98 29.50 -6.50 6.88
N VAL A 99 29.77 -5.59 5.93
CA VAL A 99 31.03 -5.60 5.17
C VAL A 99 32.24 -5.33 6.07
N ILE A 100 32.13 -4.40 7.02
CA ILE A 100 33.20 -4.13 8.00
C ILE A 100 33.49 -5.38 8.85
N VAL A 101 32.44 -6.02 9.38
CA VAL A 101 32.59 -7.24 10.20
C VAL A 101 33.25 -8.35 9.39
N TYR A 102 32.87 -8.51 8.13
CA TYR A 102 33.49 -9.46 7.21
C TYR A 102 34.98 -9.16 6.96
N ASP A 103 35.34 -7.91 6.64
CA ASP A 103 36.74 -7.52 6.39
C ASP A 103 37.63 -7.73 7.63
N GLN A 104 37.10 -7.46 8.83
CA GLN A 104 37.81 -7.72 10.08
C GLN A 104 37.97 -9.23 10.37
N ALA A 105 36.93 -10.02 10.12
CA ALA A 105 36.96 -11.47 10.32
C ALA A 105 37.91 -12.17 9.34
N MET A 106 37.96 -11.71 8.08
CA MET A 106 38.83 -12.26 7.04
C MET A 106 40.32 -12.04 7.31
N LYS A 107 40.68 -10.98 8.06
CA LYS A 107 42.07 -10.73 8.49
C LYS A 107 42.58 -11.75 9.49
N VAL A 108 41.69 -12.42 10.22
CA VAL A 108 42.06 -13.43 11.21
C VAL A 108 42.24 -14.78 10.53
N ASP A 109 41.19 -15.25 9.85
CA ASP A 109 41.20 -16.53 9.14
C ASP A 109 39.98 -16.62 8.19
N HIS A 110 40.12 -17.41 7.14
CA HIS A 110 39.06 -17.64 6.15
C HIS A 110 37.81 -18.27 6.79
N ILE A 111 37.99 -19.22 7.73
CA ILE A 111 36.87 -19.89 8.41
C ILE A 111 36.13 -18.90 9.31
N VAL A 112 36.84 -17.99 9.96
CA VAL A 112 36.25 -16.93 10.79
C VAL A 112 35.47 -15.94 9.91
N GLY A 113 36.00 -15.56 8.74
CA GLY A 113 35.29 -14.76 7.74
C GLY A 113 33.98 -15.42 7.26
N PHE A 114 34.05 -16.70 6.90
CA PHE A 114 32.88 -17.48 6.47
C PHE A 114 31.82 -17.59 7.56
N THR A 115 32.22 -17.96 8.78
CA THR A 115 31.29 -18.11 9.90
C THR A 115 30.66 -16.78 10.29
N ALA A 116 31.42 -15.68 10.32
CA ALA A 116 30.89 -14.34 10.58
C ALA A 116 29.85 -13.92 9.53
N TRP A 117 30.12 -14.16 8.24
CA TRP A 117 29.20 -13.84 7.14
C TRP A 117 27.86 -14.57 7.28
N VAL A 118 27.91 -15.89 7.44
CA VAL A 118 26.71 -16.73 7.55
C VAL A 118 25.93 -16.40 8.84
N MET A 119 26.64 -16.26 9.97
CA MET A 119 26.00 -15.93 11.25
C MET A 119 25.33 -14.55 11.22
N TYR A 120 25.94 -13.56 10.56
CA TYR A 120 25.33 -12.25 10.40
C TYR A 120 23.99 -12.35 9.66
N ILE A 121 23.96 -13.03 8.51
CA ILE A 121 22.74 -13.19 7.71
C ILE A 121 21.67 -13.92 8.52
N VAL A 122 22.02 -15.07 9.13
CA VAL A 122 21.08 -15.87 9.92
C VAL A 122 20.54 -15.11 11.12
N ALA A 123 21.38 -14.35 11.83
CA ALA A 123 20.98 -13.58 13.01
C ALA A 123 19.99 -12.47 12.65
N PHE A 124 20.29 -11.66 11.63
CA PHE A 124 19.42 -10.54 11.25
C PHE A 124 18.09 -11.01 10.65
N VAL A 125 18.11 -12.06 9.81
CA VAL A 125 16.88 -12.65 9.26
C VAL A 125 16.06 -13.32 10.36
N GLY A 126 16.71 -14.03 11.29
CA GLY A 126 16.06 -14.62 12.45
C GLY A 126 15.39 -13.56 13.33
N LEU A 127 16.07 -12.44 13.60
CA LEU A 127 15.53 -11.32 14.37
C LEU A 127 14.35 -10.66 13.64
N GLY A 128 14.44 -10.45 12.32
CA GLY A 128 13.32 -9.96 11.51
C GLY A 128 12.10 -10.88 11.56
N ALA A 129 12.31 -12.20 11.50
CA ALA A 129 11.23 -13.18 11.63
C ALA A 129 10.62 -13.19 13.04
N ILE A 130 11.41 -13.03 14.10
CA ILE A 130 10.95 -12.89 15.50
C ILE A 130 10.07 -11.64 15.64
N VAL A 131 10.52 -10.49 15.12
CA VAL A 131 9.77 -9.23 15.14
C VAL A 131 8.40 -9.39 14.49
N CYS A 132 8.33 -9.98 13.30
CA CYS A 132 7.06 -10.27 12.63
C CYS A 132 6.18 -11.25 13.43
N LYS A 133 6.78 -12.30 14.04
CA LYS A 133 6.02 -13.30 14.79
C LYS A 133 5.38 -12.75 16.07
N TYR A 134 6.09 -11.93 16.83
CA TYR A 134 5.62 -11.41 18.11
C TYR A 134 4.89 -10.07 18.01
N ILE A 135 5.32 -9.15 17.13
CA ILE A 135 4.65 -7.86 16.99
C ILE A 135 3.38 -8.02 16.16
N SER A 136 3.45 -8.48 14.91
CA SER A 136 2.22 -8.73 14.14
C SER A 136 2.45 -9.72 13.01
N LYS A 137 1.74 -10.86 13.08
CA LYS A 137 1.76 -11.88 12.02
C LYS A 137 1.24 -11.36 10.68
N HIS A 138 0.44 -10.29 10.69
CA HIS A 138 -0.06 -9.64 9.47
C HIS A 138 1.04 -8.87 8.70
N ALA A 139 2.22 -8.65 9.29
CA ALA A 139 3.34 -8.02 8.60
C ALA A 139 4.09 -8.98 7.67
N ILE A 140 3.84 -10.30 7.75
CA ILE A 140 4.54 -11.32 6.97
C ILE A 140 4.21 -11.18 5.47
N GLY A 141 5.24 -11.18 4.63
CA GLY A 141 5.11 -11.16 3.17
C GLY A 141 4.89 -9.78 2.56
N SER A 142 4.61 -9.75 1.26
CA SER A 142 4.47 -8.52 0.47
C SER A 142 3.32 -7.63 0.97
N GLY A 143 2.12 -8.20 1.12
CA GLY A 143 0.91 -7.47 1.53
C GLY A 143 0.09 -6.88 0.39
N ILE A 144 0.61 -6.90 -0.85
CA ILE A 144 -0.16 -6.51 -2.04
C ILE A 144 -1.44 -7.36 -2.20
N PRO A 145 -1.40 -8.70 -2.11
CA PRO A 145 -2.61 -9.52 -2.29
C PRO A 145 -3.71 -9.19 -1.27
N GLU A 146 -3.33 -8.97 -0.02
CA GLU A 146 -4.25 -8.63 1.07
C GLU A 146 -4.83 -7.23 0.89
N VAL A 147 -4.01 -6.24 0.52
CA VAL A 147 -4.50 -4.88 0.20
C VAL A 147 -5.47 -4.92 -0.98
N LYS A 148 -5.17 -5.73 -2.01
CA LYS A 148 -6.09 -5.94 -3.14
C LYS A 148 -7.42 -6.54 -2.69
N VAL A 149 -7.43 -7.45 -1.73
CA VAL A 149 -8.66 -8.01 -1.16
C VAL A 149 -9.46 -6.94 -0.40
N ILE A 150 -8.79 -6.08 0.38
CA ILE A 150 -9.43 -4.94 1.07
C ILE A 150 -10.08 -3.97 0.09
N MET A 151 -9.40 -3.67 -1.02
CA MET A 151 -9.90 -2.73 -2.03
C MET A 151 -11.07 -3.29 -2.85
N ASN A 152 -11.26 -4.61 -2.86
CA ASN A 152 -12.45 -5.25 -3.42
C ASN A 152 -13.60 -5.37 -2.39
N GLY A 153 -13.49 -4.73 -1.21
CA GLY A 153 -14.55 -4.66 -0.20
C GLY A 153 -14.43 -5.66 0.96
N PHE A 154 -13.41 -6.53 0.98
CA PHE A 154 -13.23 -7.49 2.07
C PHE A 154 -12.37 -6.91 3.19
N MET A 155 -13.00 -6.51 4.30
CA MET A 155 -12.28 -5.97 5.44
C MET A 155 -11.49 -7.04 6.22
N LEU A 156 -10.16 -6.96 6.16
CA LEU A 156 -9.25 -7.74 7.01
C LEU A 156 -8.99 -7.01 8.33
N GLN A 157 -9.52 -7.56 9.42
CA GLN A 157 -9.33 -7.01 10.77
C GLN A 157 -7.85 -6.99 11.15
N ASN A 158 -7.41 -5.90 11.79
CA ASN A 158 -6.05 -5.68 12.29
C ASN A 158 -4.92 -5.65 11.23
N TYR A 159 -5.24 -5.62 9.93
CA TYR A 159 -4.25 -5.58 8.87
C TYR A 159 -3.64 -4.19 8.68
N LEU A 160 -4.49 -3.15 8.65
CA LEU A 160 -4.11 -1.75 8.44
C LEU A 160 -3.95 -0.99 9.77
N THR A 161 -3.01 -1.42 10.61
CA THR A 161 -2.80 -0.85 11.96
C THR A 161 -1.39 -0.27 12.14
N PHE A 162 -1.22 0.67 13.08
CA PHE A 162 0.12 1.19 13.39
C PHE A 162 1.08 0.09 13.89
N ARG A 163 0.54 -0.90 14.62
CA ARG A 163 1.31 -2.07 15.08
C ARG A 163 1.85 -2.91 13.91
N THR A 164 1.09 -3.08 12.83
CA THR A 164 1.59 -3.77 11.62
C THR A 164 2.64 -2.94 10.90
N LEU A 165 2.50 -1.61 10.86
CA LEU A 165 3.50 -0.71 10.28
C LEU A 165 4.87 -0.88 10.95
N VAL A 166 4.92 -0.78 12.28
CA VAL A 166 6.18 -0.89 13.06
C VAL A 166 6.82 -2.26 12.86
N ALA A 167 6.03 -3.34 12.92
CA ALA A 167 6.52 -4.69 12.68
C ALA A 167 7.12 -4.84 11.27
N LYS A 168 6.46 -4.26 10.27
CA LYS A 168 6.85 -4.39 8.86
C LYS A 168 8.09 -3.57 8.53
N VAL A 169 8.20 -2.35 9.07
CA VAL A 169 9.40 -1.51 8.97
C VAL A 169 10.61 -2.23 9.57
N ALA A 170 10.51 -2.66 10.82
CA ALA A 170 11.62 -3.33 11.51
C ALA A 170 11.99 -4.66 10.82
N GLY A 171 11.01 -5.49 10.46
CA GLY A 171 11.26 -6.75 9.74
C GLY A 171 11.93 -6.53 8.38
N LEU A 172 11.51 -5.49 7.64
CA LEU A 172 12.08 -5.15 6.34
C LEU A 172 13.52 -4.64 6.45
N VAL A 173 13.80 -3.72 7.37
CA VAL A 173 15.15 -3.19 7.62
C VAL A 173 16.12 -4.30 7.96
N LEU A 174 15.73 -5.24 8.82
CA LEU A 174 16.58 -6.37 9.21
C LEU A 174 16.80 -7.35 8.07
N THR A 175 15.76 -7.62 7.27
CA THR A 175 15.84 -8.53 6.13
C THR A 175 16.73 -7.94 5.02
N LEU A 176 16.53 -6.68 4.65
CA LEU A 176 17.38 -5.99 3.67
C LEU A 176 18.80 -5.78 4.18
N GLY A 177 18.96 -5.42 5.46
CA GLY A 177 20.26 -5.22 6.10
C GLY A 177 21.09 -6.50 6.18
N SER A 178 20.45 -7.67 6.23
CA SER A 178 21.16 -8.95 6.11
C SER A 178 21.80 -9.14 4.72
N GLY A 179 21.25 -8.50 3.68
CA GLY A 179 21.65 -8.68 2.29
C GLY A 179 20.99 -9.87 1.59
N LEU A 180 19.87 -10.38 2.11
CA LEU A 180 19.04 -11.32 1.36
C LEU A 180 18.52 -10.67 0.06
N PRO A 181 18.40 -11.43 -1.04
CA PRO A 181 17.87 -10.93 -2.32
C PRO A 181 16.35 -10.78 -2.25
N VAL A 182 15.87 -9.81 -1.48
CA VAL A 182 14.45 -9.53 -1.25
C VAL A 182 14.17 -8.07 -1.64
N GLY A 183 13.05 -7.83 -2.32
CA GLY A 183 12.64 -6.48 -2.72
C GLY A 183 11.84 -5.75 -1.63
N LYS A 184 12.00 -4.43 -1.55
CA LYS A 184 11.24 -3.55 -0.63
C LYS A 184 9.86 -3.13 -1.17
N GLU A 185 9.66 -3.24 -2.49
CA GLU A 185 8.49 -2.73 -3.22
C GLU A 185 7.14 -3.17 -2.64
N GLY A 186 6.94 -4.49 -2.53
CA GLY A 186 5.69 -5.06 -2.01
C GLY A 186 5.34 -4.58 -0.59
N PRO A 187 6.27 -4.75 0.38
CA PRO A 187 6.10 -4.21 1.73
C PRO A 187 5.78 -2.71 1.77
N PHE A 188 6.40 -1.89 0.90
CA PHE A 188 6.14 -0.45 0.84
C PHE A 188 4.74 -0.10 0.33
N VAL A 189 4.16 -0.86 -0.61
CA VAL A 189 2.75 -0.72 -0.99
C VAL A 189 1.86 -0.87 0.25
N HIS A 190 2.10 -1.91 1.05
CA HIS A 190 1.34 -2.15 2.28
C HIS A 190 1.57 -1.04 3.33
N MET A 191 2.81 -0.57 3.51
CA MET A 191 3.11 0.53 4.43
C MET A 191 2.41 1.83 4.02
N GLY A 192 2.42 2.17 2.72
CA GLY A 192 1.68 3.32 2.19
C GLY A 192 0.17 3.20 2.40
N ALA A 193 -0.39 2.00 2.22
CA ALA A 193 -1.79 1.70 2.53
C ALA A 193 -2.11 1.89 4.03
N ILE A 194 -1.23 1.46 4.93
CA ILE A 194 -1.38 1.67 6.37
C ILE A 194 -1.32 3.17 6.70
N VAL A 195 -0.32 3.90 6.20
CA VAL A 195 -0.17 5.35 6.44
C VAL A 195 -1.42 6.11 5.96
N ALA A 196 -1.94 5.78 4.77
CA ALA A 196 -3.17 6.36 4.24
C ALA A 196 -4.37 6.10 5.17
N THR A 197 -4.51 4.88 5.69
CA THR A 197 -5.57 4.50 6.62
C THR A 197 -5.45 5.22 7.97
N LEU A 198 -4.23 5.34 8.49
CA LEU A 198 -3.97 6.04 9.75
C LEU A 198 -4.21 7.54 9.62
N LEU A 199 -3.80 8.13 8.50
CA LEU A 199 -4.02 9.54 8.19
C LEU A 199 -5.52 9.83 8.04
N ALA A 200 -6.25 8.99 7.30
CA ALA A 200 -7.70 9.10 7.19
C ALA A 200 -8.38 9.06 8.58
N LYS A 201 -7.98 8.12 9.45
CA LYS A 201 -8.50 8.03 10.83
C LYS A 201 -8.14 9.25 11.68
N ALA A 202 -6.93 9.80 11.52
CA ALA A 202 -6.47 10.97 12.28
C ALA A 202 -7.16 12.27 11.84
N THR A 203 -7.56 12.37 10.57
CA THR A 203 -8.24 13.57 10.04
C THR A 203 -9.76 13.51 10.21
N ARG A 204 -10.36 12.34 10.50
CA ARG A 204 -11.81 12.19 10.78
C ARG A 204 -12.37 13.19 11.81
N PRO A 205 -11.71 13.51 12.94
CA PRO A 205 -12.22 14.46 13.92
C PRO A 205 -12.22 15.92 13.43
N PHE A 206 -11.34 16.25 12.48
CA PHE A 206 -11.23 17.58 11.89
C PHE A 206 -12.12 17.76 10.66
N GLN A 207 -12.73 16.67 10.17
CA GLN A 207 -13.69 16.69 9.08
C GLN A 207 -15.07 17.12 9.61
N GLN A 208 -15.44 18.37 9.33
CA GLN A 208 -16.77 18.86 9.66
C GLN A 208 -17.83 18.19 8.77
N SER A 209 -18.89 17.69 9.41
CA SER A 209 -20.19 17.31 8.86
C SER A 209 -20.35 15.89 8.29
N ALA A 210 -21.07 15.05 9.06
CA ALA A 210 -22.17 14.12 8.74
C ALA A 210 -22.34 13.41 7.37
N PHE A 211 -21.69 13.84 6.28
CA PHE A 211 -21.83 13.30 4.91
C PHE A 211 -20.58 12.55 4.41
N TYR A 212 -19.52 12.47 5.22
CA TYR A 212 -18.14 12.20 4.78
C TYR A 212 -17.56 10.81 5.12
N SER A 213 -18.37 9.87 5.62
CA SER A 213 -17.95 8.48 5.83
C SER A 213 -18.46 7.59 4.69
N ASN A 214 -17.94 7.80 3.47
CA ASN A 214 -18.21 6.90 2.35
C ASN A 214 -17.08 5.87 2.25
N GLU A 215 -17.41 4.59 2.26
CA GLU A 215 -16.46 3.49 2.01
C GLU A 215 -15.67 3.72 0.72
N GLY A 216 -16.28 4.33 -0.30
CA GLY A 216 -15.60 4.69 -1.55
C GLY A 216 -14.42 5.65 -1.36
N ARG A 217 -14.53 6.61 -0.45
CA ARG A 217 -13.43 7.57 -0.15
C ARG A 217 -12.27 6.89 0.57
N ASP A 218 -12.57 5.98 1.51
CA ASP A 218 -11.53 5.21 2.20
C ASP A 218 -10.73 4.38 1.19
N VAL A 219 -11.40 3.79 0.18
CA VAL A 219 -10.74 3.06 -0.92
C VAL A 219 -9.90 3.99 -1.81
N GLU A 220 -10.38 5.20 -2.15
CA GLU A 220 -9.61 6.19 -2.93
C GLU A 220 -8.34 6.65 -2.20
N ILE A 221 -8.43 6.88 -0.89
CA ILE A 221 -7.28 7.27 -0.06
C ILE A 221 -6.31 6.08 0.07
N LEU A 222 -6.83 4.87 0.28
CA LEU A 222 -6.04 3.63 0.33
C LEU A 222 -5.28 3.39 -0.97
N SER A 223 -5.94 3.60 -2.11
CA SER A 223 -5.34 3.60 -3.45
C SER A 223 -4.16 4.58 -3.56
N SER A 224 -4.40 5.82 -3.14
CA SER A 224 -3.38 6.87 -3.14
C SER A 224 -2.18 6.45 -2.28
N GLY A 225 -2.42 5.81 -1.14
CA GLY A 225 -1.38 5.24 -0.27
C GLY A 225 -0.55 4.16 -0.95
N CYS A 226 -1.18 3.26 -1.69
CA CYS A 226 -0.49 2.22 -2.45
C CYS A 226 0.43 2.84 -3.51
N ALA A 227 -0.08 3.80 -4.30
CA ALA A 227 0.69 4.51 -5.30
C ALA A 227 1.88 5.27 -4.69
N VAL A 228 1.66 5.99 -3.58
CA VAL A 228 2.72 6.70 -2.86
C VAL A 228 3.80 5.74 -2.35
N GLY A 229 3.43 4.57 -1.83
CA GLY A 229 4.38 3.55 -1.39
C GLY A 229 5.34 3.12 -2.52
N ILE A 230 4.83 2.97 -3.75
CA ILE A 230 5.63 2.61 -4.94
C ILE A 230 6.47 3.80 -5.42
N ALA A 231 5.91 5.00 -5.37
CA ALA A 231 6.65 6.21 -5.72
C ALA A 231 7.86 6.40 -4.80
N CYS A 232 7.74 6.07 -3.51
CA CYS A 232 8.86 6.09 -2.58
C CYS A 232 9.97 5.09 -2.95
N THR A 233 9.62 3.92 -3.50
CA THR A 233 10.64 2.90 -3.84
C THR A 233 11.36 3.17 -5.15
N PHE A 234 10.67 3.74 -6.15
CA PHE A 234 11.23 3.96 -7.48
C PHE A 234 11.52 5.42 -7.83
N SER A 235 11.08 6.37 -6.99
CA SER A 235 11.15 7.82 -7.28
C SER A 235 10.53 8.22 -8.64
N ALA A 236 9.51 7.47 -9.08
CA ALA A 236 8.85 7.61 -10.37
C ALA A 236 7.33 7.81 -10.19
N PRO A 237 6.84 9.05 -10.01
CA PRO A 237 5.43 9.34 -9.71
C PRO A 237 4.45 8.80 -10.75
N ALA A 238 4.71 9.06 -12.04
CA ALA A 238 3.80 8.64 -13.11
C ALA A 238 3.66 7.11 -13.19
N GLY A 239 4.79 6.38 -13.15
CA GLY A 239 4.79 4.92 -13.16
C GLY A 239 4.14 4.32 -11.92
N ALA A 240 4.33 4.93 -10.75
CA ALA A 240 3.74 4.49 -9.49
C ALA A 240 2.21 4.60 -9.48
N VAL A 241 1.65 5.68 -10.04
CA VAL A 241 0.19 5.84 -10.17
C VAL A 241 -0.39 4.80 -11.13
N LEU A 242 0.27 4.59 -12.29
CA LEU A 242 -0.18 3.60 -13.27
C LEU A 242 -0.14 2.18 -12.70
N TYR A 243 0.95 1.80 -12.03
CA TYR A 243 1.04 0.52 -11.32
C TYR A 243 -0.05 0.40 -10.26
N GLY A 244 -0.28 1.47 -9.49
CA GLY A 244 -1.32 1.50 -8.47
C GLY A 244 -2.68 1.16 -9.08
N ILE A 245 -3.04 1.78 -10.20
CA ILE A 245 -4.31 1.56 -10.89
C ILE A 245 -4.42 0.14 -11.43
N GLU A 246 -3.39 -0.33 -12.14
CA GLU A 246 -3.38 -1.65 -12.79
C GLU A 246 -3.43 -2.81 -11.77
N SER A 247 -2.67 -2.70 -10.69
CA SER A 247 -2.52 -3.80 -9.74
C SER A 247 -3.65 -3.90 -8.72
N THR A 248 -4.27 -2.77 -8.35
CA THR A 248 -5.19 -2.70 -7.20
C THR A 248 -6.67 -2.54 -7.53
N HIS A 249 -7.06 -1.99 -8.70
CA HIS A 249 -8.48 -1.74 -9.02
C HIS A 249 -8.94 -2.41 -10.32
N LYS A 250 -10.24 -2.73 -10.37
CA LYS A 250 -10.97 -3.02 -11.62
C LYS A 250 -11.62 -1.76 -12.23
N TYR A 251 -12.05 -0.83 -11.38
CA TYR A 251 -12.68 0.43 -11.75
C TYR A 251 -12.01 1.56 -10.98
N PHE A 252 -11.66 2.65 -11.67
CA PHE A 252 -10.90 3.74 -11.08
C PHE A 252 -11.48 5.10 -11.48
N ALA A 253 -11.75 5.95 -10.49
CA ALA A 253 -12.23 7.30 -10.72
C ALA A 253 -11.09 8.23 -11.16
N VAL A 254 -11.28 8.99 -12.24
CA VAL A 254 -10.28 9.95 -12.75
C VAL A 254 -9.87 10.98 -11.69
N LYS A 255 -10.76 11.32 -10.75
CA LYS A 255 -10.43 12.21 -9.63
C LYS A 255 -9.35 11.62 -8.70
N SER A 256 -9.37 10.31 -8.47
CA SER A 256 -8.37 9.60 -7.66
C SER A 256 -7.00 9.56 -8.35
N TYR A 257 -6.97 9.61 -9.69
CA TYR A 257 -5.74 9.70 -10.49
C TYR A 257 -4.92 10.93 -10.10
N TRP A 258 -5.54 12.11 -10.20
CA TRP A 258 -4.88 13.38 -9.95
C TRP A 258 -4.41 13.53 -8.52
N ARG A 259 -5.21 13.04 -7.56
CA ARG A 259 -4.84 13.01 -6.14
C ARG A 259 -3.62 12.13 -5.89
N SER A 260 -3.63 10.91 -6.44
CA SER A 260 -2.50 9.98 -6.34
C SER A 260 -1.25 10.54 -7.00
N PHE A 261 -1.39 11.18 -8.17
CA PHE A 261 -0.29 11.82 -8.89
C PHE A 261 0.32 12.97 -8.09
N PHE A 262 -0.50 13.80 -7.46
CA PHE A 262 -0.01 14.86 -6.60
C PHE A 262 0.70 14.32 -5.36
N ALA A 263 0.10 13.36 -4.65
CA ALA A 263 0.71 12.74 -3.46
C ALA A 263 2.07 12.07 -3.77
N THR A 264 2.13 11.32 -4.89
CA THR A 264 3.36 10.66 -5.35
C THR A 264 4.43 11.66 -5.78
N THR A 265 4.04 12.78 -6.39
CA THR A 265 4.96 13.87 -6.74
C THR A 265 5.52 14.55 -5.49
N CYS A 266 4.69 14.83 -4.47
CA CYS A 266 5.17 15.36 -3.18
C CYS A 266 6.19 14.42 -2.53
N SER A 267 5.93 13.11 -2.54
CA SER A 267 6.87 12.10 -2.03
C SER A 267 8.20 12.12 -2.80
N ALA A 268 8.16 12.06 -4.13
CA ALA A 268 9.36 12.06 -4.96
C ALA A 268 10.17 13.36 -4.84
N LEU A 269 9.49 14.52 -4.73
CA LEU A 269 10.13 15.80 -4.48
C LEU A 269 10.86 15.78 -3.14
N LEU A 270 10.21 15.33 -2.05
CA LEU A 270 10.86 15.24 -0.74
C LEU A 270 12.09 14.33 -0.79
N PHE A 271 11.96 13.15 -1.40
CA PHE A 271 13.07 12.20 -1.55
C PHE A 271 14.26 12.84 -2.27
N ARG A 272 14.00 13.57 -3.36
CA ARG A 272 15.03 14.30 -4.12
C ARG A 272 15.67 15.44 -3.34
N PHE A 273 14.88 16.23 -2.59
CA PHE A 273 15.41 17.31 -1.76
C PHE A 273 16.29 16.79 -0.63
N VAL A 274 15.87 15.70 0.03
CA VAL A 274 16.66 15.08 1.10
C VAL A 274 17.97 14.51 0.55
N ASN A 275 17.93 13.81 -0.58
CA ASN A 275 19.16 13.32 -1.22
C ASN A 275 20.10 14.46 -1.63
N TYR A 276 19.57 15.57 -2.15
CA TYR A 276 20.38 16.76 -2.44
C TYR A 276 21.01 17.39 -1.18
N ALA A 277 20.35 17.29 -0.03
CA ALA A 277 20.87 17.81 1.23
C ALA A 277 21.93 16.89 1.88
N ILE A 278 21.83 15.57 1.69
CA ILE A 278 22.72 14.58 2.30
C ILE A 278 23.94 14.28 1.42
N ILE A 279 23.78 14.19 0.09
CA ILE A 279 24.83 13.78 -0.83
C ILE A 279 25.69 15.01 -1.21
N PRO A 280 27.04 14.91 -1.18
CA PRO A 280 27.93 15.99 -1.62
C PRO A 280 27.61 16.46 -3.05
N LYS A 281 27.67 17.78 -3.26
CA LYS A 281 27.30 18.46 -4.53
C LYS A 281 28.11 18.00 -5.74
N ASP A 282 29.26 17.41 -5.47
CA ASP A 282 30.27 16.90 -6.41
C ASP A 282 29.85 15.58 -7.06
N ILE A 283 28.88 14.85 -6.48
CA ILE A 283 28.32 13.59 -7.03
C ILE A 283 26.86 13.78 -7.48
N ALA A 284 26.10 14.63 -6.77
CA ALA A 284 24.69 14.85 -7.06
C ALA A 284 24.50 15.92 -8.16
N GLY A 285 24.54 15.50 -9.43
CA GLY A 285 23.93 16.29 -10.50
C GLY A 285 22.46 16.60 -10.16
N ALA A 286 22.01 17.82 -10.43
CA ALA A 286 20.72 18.39 -9.99
C ALA A 286 19.53 17.41 -10.04
N ILE A 287 18.87 17.15 -8.90
CA ILE A 287 17.58 16.43 -8.78
C ILE A 287 17.47 15.23 -9.76
N THR A 288 18.48 14.38 -9.78
CA THR A 288 18.57 13.25 -10.70
C THR A 288 17.94 11.98 -10.12
N ALA A 289 17.59 11.03 -10.99
CA ALA A 289 17.12 9.71 -10.57
C ALA A 289 18.25 8.91 -9.89
N TYR A 290 17.90 8.03 -8.95
CA TYR A 290 18.86 7.28 -8.13
C TYR A 290 19.84 6.40 -8.95
N TYR A 291 19.38 5.85 -10.07
CA TYR A 291 20.23 5.11 -11.03
C TYR A 291 20.28 5.87 -12.35
N GLN A 292 21.34 6.65 -12.57
CA GLN A 292 21.52 7.37 -13.83
C GLN A 292 22.20 6.48 -14.88
N THR A 293 21.61 6.44 -16.06
CA THR A 293 22.23 5.88 -17.27
C THR A 293 22.17 6.94 -18.35
N SER A 294 23.30 7.22 -18.99
CA SER A 294 23.37 8.15 -20.12
C SER A 294 23.37 7.34 -21.41
N PHE A 295 22.30 7.48 -22.18
CA PHE A 295 22.19 6.87 -23.50
C PHE A 295 22.37 7.96 -24.58
N PRO A 296 23.08 7.66 -25.69
CA PRO A 296 23.09 8.52 -26.88
C PRO A 296 21.66 8.76 -27.43
N ASN A 297 21.47 9.77 -28.29
CA ASN A 297 20.14 10.03 -28.90
C ASN A 297 19.81 9.11 -30.09
N GLU A 298 20.80 8.44 -30.70
CA GLU A 298 20.63 7.55 -31.86
C GLU A 298 21.09 6.12 -31.54
N VAL A 299 20.39 5.45 -30.63
CA VAL A 299 20.84 4.14 -30.09
C VAL A 299 20.16 2.95 -30.76
N PHE A 300 18.98 3.13 -31.33
CA PHE A 300 18.17 2.01 -31.82
C PHE A 300 17.76 2.20 -33.28
N VAL A 301 18.02 1.17 -34.08
CA VAL A 301 17.64 1.12 -35.49
C VAL A 301 16.34 0.33 -35.65
N VAL A 302 15.53 0.64 -36.68
CA VAL A 302 14.21 0.02 -36.89
C VAL A 302 14.32 -1.50 -37.09
N GLU A 303 15.44 -1.97 -37.63
CA GLU A 303 15.78 -3.37 -37.84
C GLU A 303 15.92 -4.16 -36.53
N GLU A 304 16.09 -3.49 -35.39
CA GLU A 304 16.19 -4.12 -34.07
C GLU A 304 14.83 -4.40 -33.43
N ILE A 305 13.74 -3.83 -33.95
CA ILE A 305 12.37 -4.03 -33.42
C ILE A 305 11.99 -5.52 -33.33
N PRO A 306 12.25 -6.38 -34.33
CA PRO A 306 11.98 -7.82 -34.21
C PRO A 306 12.78 -8.49 -33.09
N ILE A 307 14.01 -8.03 -32.82
CA ILE A 307 14.85 -8.55 -31.74
C ILE A 307 14.25 -8.15 -30.39
N PHE A 308 13.81 -6.90 -30.23
CA PHE A 308 13.11 -6.45 -29.01
C PHE A 308 11.79 -7.21 -28.79
N ALA A 309 11.03 -7.48 -29.85
CA ALA A 309 9.83 -8.29 -29.78
C ALA A 309 10.14 -9.73 -29.32
N PHE A 310 11.21 -10.33 -29.85
CA PHE A 310 11.66 -11.66 -29.43
C PHE A 310 12.09 -11.70 -27.95
N ILE A 311 12.82 -10.69 -27.47
CA ILE A 311 13.18 -10.54 -26.04
C ILE A 311 11.92 -10.39 -25.17
N GLY A 312 10.91 -9.64 -25.64
CA GLY A 312 9.60 -9.53 -25.00
C GLY A 312 8.88 -10.88 -24.86
N ILE A 313 8.88 -11.70 -25.93
CA ILE A 313 8.29 -13.04 -25.90
C ILE A 313 9.04 -13.96 -24.94
N LEU A 314 10.38 -13.95 -25.00
CA LEU A 314 11.23 -14.79 -24.16
C LEU A 314 11.08 -14.43 -22.68
N SER A 315 11.10 -13.15 -22.34
CA SER A 315 10.88 -12.67 -20.97
C SER A 315 9.47 -13.01 -20.45
N GLY A 316 8.44 -12.89 -21.29
CA GLY A 316 7.08 -13.31 -20.96
C GLY A 316 6.97 -14.81 -20.67
N LEU A 317 7.62 -15.65 -21.48
CA LEU A 317 7.65 -17.10 -21.28
C LEU A 317 8.40 -17.49 -20.00
N LEU A 318 9.57 -16.90 -19.76
CA LEU A 318 10.35 -17.13 -18.54
C LEU A 318 9.58 -16.67 -17.30
N GLY A 319 8.88 -15.54 -17.38
CA GLY A 319 7.98 -15.05 -16.33
C GLY A 319 6.85 -16.04 -16.05
N ALA A 320 6.21 -16.60 -17.08
CA ALA A 320 5.16 -17.61 -16.91
C ALA A 320 5.69 -18.89 -16.24
N VAL A 321 6.86 -19.38 -16.65
CA VAL A 321 7.52 -20.53 -16.02
C VAL A 321 7.84 -20.24 -14.55
N PHE A 322 8.37 -19.06 -14.24
CA PHE A 322 8.64 -18.63 -12.87
C PHE A 322 7.37 -18.64 -12.00
N LEU A 323 6.25 -18.11 -12.50
CA LEU A 323 4.98 -18.11 -11.77
C LEU A 323 4.44 -19.52 -11.52
N ILE A 324 4.56 -20.43 -12.50
CA ILE A 324 4.15 -21.83 -12.34
C ILE A 324 5.01 -22.53 -11.28
N LEU A 325 6.34 -22.38 -11.35
CA LEU A 325 7.28 -22.94 -10.38
C LEU A 325 7.01 -22.41 -8.98
N HIS A 326 6.83 -21.10 -8.83
CA HIS A 326 6.49 -20.48 -7.55
C HIS A 326 5.17 -21.01 -6.99
N GLY A 327 4.17 -21.21 -7.85
CA GLY A 327 2.89 -21.83 -7.51
C GLY A 327 3.03 -23.29 -7.06
N TRP A 328 3.87 -24.08 -7.74
CA TRP A 328 4.16 -25.47 -7.35
C TRP A 328 4.89 -25.54 -6.01
N ILE A 329 5.93 -24.72 -5.81
CA ILE A 329 6.68 -24.64 -4.54
C ILE A 329 5.74 -24.26 -3.39
N SER A 330 4.91 -23.22 -3.59
CA SER A 330 3.94 -22.78 -2.59
C SER A 330 2.93 -23.87 -2.21
N LYS A 331 2.44 -24.63 -3.21
CA LYS A 331 1.54 -25.79 -2.96
C LYS A 331 2.27 -26.93 -2.27
N PHE A 332 3.51 -27.22 -2.64
CA PHE A 332 4.34 -28.26 -2.04
C PHE A 332 4.59 -27.98 -0.55
N ILE A 333 5.01 -26.76 -0.22
CA ILE A 333 5.24 -26.30 1.17
C ILE A 333 3.98 -26.47 2.03
N ARG A 334 2.80 -26.17 1.48
CA ARG A 334 1.53 -26.29 2.22
C ARG A 334 0.97 -27.71 2.32
N LYS A 335 1.24 -28.59 1.35
CA LYS A 335 0.63 -29.93 1.25
C LYS A 335 1.52 -31.04 1.83
N ASN A 336 2.83 -30.92 1.73
CA ASN A 336 3.74 -32.00 2.10
C ASN A 336 3.84 -32.14 3.64
N ARG A 337 3.40 -33.29 4.17
CA ARG A 337 3.41 -33.56 5.62
C ARG A 337 4.82 -33.67 6.20
N ILE A 338 5.79 -34.11 5.41
CA ILE A 338 7.19 -34.22 5.86
C ILE A 338 7.76 -32.82 6.07
N PHE A 339 7.55 -31.92 5.10
CA PHE A 339 7.97 -30.53 5.21
C PHE A 339 7.38 -29.85 6.45
N LEU A 340 6.08 -30.02 6.68
CA LEU A 340 5.40 -29.46 7.85
C LEU A 340 5.87 -30.05 9.18
N LYS A 341 6.33 -31.32 9.20
CA LYS A 341 6.93 -31.93 10.39
C LYS A 341 8.32 -31.38 10.70
N VAL A 342 9.14 -31.12 9.66
CA VAL A 342 10.52 -30.65 9.81
C VAL A 342 10.57 -29.15 10.13
N PHE A 343 9.84 -28.32 9.39
CA PHE A 343 9.94 -26.86 9.49
C PHE A 343 8.80 -26.20 10.28
N GLY A 344 7.81 -26.99 10.71
CA GLY A 344 6.64 -26.51 11.41
C GLY A 344 5.68 -25.70 10.53
N LYS A 345 4.53 -25.33 11.10
CA LYS A 345 3.51 -24.52 10.41
C LYS A 345 3.84 -23.03 10.36
N ASP A 346 4.65 -22.55 11.30
CA ASP A 346 4.97 -21.13 11.48
C ASP A 346 6.01 -20.61 10.46
N GLY A 347 6.65 -21.49 9.68
CA GLY A 347 7.65 -21.13 8.67
C GLY A 347 8.98 -20.58 9.22
N PHE A 348 9.07 -20.29 10.52
CA PHE A 348 10.25 -19.71 11.16
C PHE A 348 11.53 -20.53 10.95
N ALA A 349 11.46 -21.85 11.18
CA ALA A 349 12.60 -22.74 10.98
C ALA A 349 13.03 -22.80 9.50
N PHE A 350 12.07 -22.74 8.59
CA PHE A 350 12.35 -22.68 7.15
C PHE A 350 13.04 -21.38 6.76
N THR A 351 12.63 -20.25 7.32
CA THR A 351 13.27 -18.95 7.09
C THR A 351 14.73 -18.95 7.54
N ILE A 352 15.03 -19.48 8.74
CA ILE A 352 16.41 -19.61 9.23
C ILE A 352 17.24 -20.54 8.34
N PHE A 353 16.68 -21.69 7.98
CA PHE A 353 17.34 -22.64 7.08
C PHE A 353 17.67 -22.00 5.73
N MET A 354 16.73 -21.28 5.13
CA MET A 354 16.96 -20.58 3.87
C MET A 354 17.97 -19.44 4.01
N ALA A 355 17.97 -18.71 5.13
CA ALA A 355 18.98 -17.69 5.41
C ALA A 355 20.39 -18.31 5.46
N PHE A 356 20.53 -19.49 6.07
CA PHE A 356 21.78 -20.24 6.12
C PHE A 356 22.24 -20.68 4.71
N VAL A 357 21.33 -21.26 3.91
CA VAL A 357 21.62 -21.67 2.52
C VAL A 357 22.04 -20.49 1.66
N VAL A 358 21.31 -19.37 1.74
CA VAL A 358 21.68 -18.16 0.99
C VAL A 358 23.01 -17.59 1.50
N GLY A 359 23.28 -17.62 2.80
CA GLY A 359 24.55 -17.19 3.36
C GLY A 359 25.75 -17.98 2.81
N ILE A 360 25.59 -19.29 2.61
CA ILE A 360 26.63 -20.13 1.98
C ILE A 360 26.84 -19.75 0.52
N ILE A 361 25.75 -19.62 -0.25
CA ILE A 361 25.83 -19.36 -1.69
C ILE A 361 26.37 -17.95 -1.99
N THR A 362 26.08 -16.98 -1.12
CA THR A 362 26.44 -15.57 -1.33
C THR A 362 27.81 -15.20 -0.74
N PHE A 363 28.56 -16.17 -0.22
CA PHE A 363 29.86 -15.92 0.38
C PHE A 363 30.86 -15.38 -0.67
N PRO A 364 31.45 -14.18 -0.48
CA PRO A 364 32.20 -13.48 -1.53
C PRO A 364 33.49 -14.17 -2.00
N ALA A 365 34.21 -14.85 -1.11
CA ALA A 365 35.49 -15.48 -1.46
C ALA A 365 35.34 -16.87 -2.11
N GLY A 366 34.10 -17.33 -2.33
CA GLY A 366 33.82 -18.65 -2.90
C GLY A 366 34.10 -19.80 -1.92
N MET A 367 33.81 -21.04 -2.36
CA MET A 367 34.14 -22.26 -1.59
C MET A 367 35.56 -22.78 -1.87
N ASP A 368 36.27 -22.15 -2.80
CA ASP A 368 37.61 -22.55 -3.23
C ASP A 368 38.65 -21.70 -2.48
N GLY A 369 38.92 -22.11 -1.24
CA GLY A 369 40.06 -21.62 -0.44
C GLY A 369 41.33 -22.40 -0.74
#